data_AF-A0A1D1W6F3-F1
#
_entry.id   AF-A0A1D1W6F3-F1
#
_cell.length_a   1.000
_cell.length_b   1.000
_cell.length_c   1.000
_cell.angle_alpha   90.00
_cell.angle_beta   90.00
_cell.angle_gamma   90.00
#
_symmetry.space_group_name_H-M   'P 1'
#
loop_
_entity.id
_entity.type
_entity.pdbx_description
1 polymer ?
#
loop_
_entity_poly.entity_id
_entity_poly.type
_entity_poly.pdbx_seq_one_letter_code
_entity_poly.pdbx_strand_id
1 'polypeptide(L)'
;MTGSLAVEQQAHTVATAAAPSPATPKKEVNSIRFNQDGSSLVVASQEGFRVFDLSSTGGLVITFDFSTIPQVIHIQRLYSTNLTAFVTAIEPETLKIFNLRRNEVICEHRYAKPINWLAVNRLRVLVAAEEKVV
;
A
#
# COMPACT_ATOMS: atom_id res chain seq x y z
N MET A 1 69.45 30.81 23.48
CA MET A 1 68.63 30.48 22.30
C MET A 1 67.88 29.20 22.62
N THR A 2 66.70 29.36 23.23
CA THR A 2 65.87 28.29 23.80
C THR A 2 64.58 28.23 23.00
N GLY A 3 64.33 27.13 22.29
CA GLY A 3 63.10 26.90 21.53
C GLY A 3 62.56 25.52 21.88
N SER A 4 61.58 25.49 22.78
CA SER A 4 60.87 24.31 23.26
C SER A 4 59.85 23.83 22.22
N LEU A 5 59.86 22.53 21.92
CA LEU A 5 58.84 21.85 21.10
C LEU A 5 57.54 21.76 21.91
N ALA A 6 56.51 22.46 21.47
CA ALA A 6 55.16 22.36 22.03
C ALA A 6 54.46 21.12 21.48
N VAL A 7 54.06 20.23 22.39
CA VAL A 7 53.22 19.07 22.11
C VAL A 7 51.77 19.55 21.99
N GLU A 8 51.20 19.42 20.79
CA GLU A 8 49.82 19.80 20.49
C GLU A 8 48.85 18.74 21.04
N GLN A 9 48.14 19.07 22.12
CA GLN A 9 47.07 18.25 22.70
C GLN A 9 45.84 18.29 21.79
N GLN A 10 45.51 17.17 21.14
CA GLN A 10 44.22 16.96 20.48
C GLN A 10 43.12 16.76 21.53
N ALA A 11 42.19 17.71 21.59
CA ALA A 11 40.98 17.64 22.39
C ALA A 11 40.03 16.56 21.86
N HIS A 12 39.67 15.60 22.72
CA HIS A 12 38.55 14.68 22.51
C HIS A 12 37.24 15.45 22.71
N THR A 13 36.60 15.86 21.60
CA THR A 13 35.22 16.35 21.63
C THR A 13 34.27 15.15 21.56
N VAL A 14 33.52 14.95 22.64
CA VAL A 14 32.45 13.96 22.78
C VAL A 14 31.38 14.23 21.72
N ALA A 15 31.18 13.28 20.81
CA ALA A 15 30.08 13.32 19.84
C ALA A 15 28.76 13.08 20.58
N THR A 16 28.01 14.15 20.82
CA THR A 16 26.62 14.13 21.26
C THR A 16 25.80 13.28 20.31
N ALA A 17 25.18 12.21 20.83
CA ALA A 17 24.25 11.36 20.10
C ALA A 17 23.10 12.20 19.52
N ALA A 18 22.98 12.20 18.19
CA ALA A 18 21.87 12.84 17.50
C ALA A 18 20.55 12.18 17.94
N ALA A 19 19.60 13.02 18.35
CA ALA A 19 18.24 12.63 18.69
C ALA A 19 17.59 11.85 17.52
N PRO A 20 16.74 10.84 17.79
CA PRO A 20 16.02 10.15 16.74
C PRO A 20 15.12 11.15 16.00
N SER A 21 15.37 11.32 14.71
CA SER A 21 14.47 11.99 13.76
C SER A 21 13.03 11.49 13.98
N PRO A 22 11.99 12.35 13.93
CA PRO A 22 10.61 11.91 14.08
C PRO A 22 10.36 10.81 13.05
N ALA A 23 10.12 9.59 13.55
CA ALA A 23 9.84 8.43 12.73
C ALA A 23 8.69 8.79 11.80
N THR A 24 8.96 8.85 10.51
CA THR A 24 7.91 8.90 9.50
C THR A 24 6.92 7.78 9.82
N PRO A 25 5.60 8.04 9.86
CA PRO A 25 4.64 7.01 10.16
C PRO A 25 4.87 5.86 9.17
N LYS A 26 5.22 4.69 9.70
CA LYS A 26 5.45 3.51 8.87
C LYS A 26 4.12 3.21 8.20
N LYS A 27 4.02 3.46 6.88
CA LYS A 27 2.83 3.08 6.10
C LYS A 27 2.69 1.56 6.18
N GLU A 28 1.84 1.11 7.08
CA GLU A 28 1.59 -0.31 7.28
C GLU A 28 0.83 -0.85 6.06
N VAL A 29 1.34 -1.95 5.51
CA VAL A 29 0.78 -2.61 4.34
C VAL A 29 -0.24 -3.62 4.82
N ASN A 30 -1.49 -3.47 4.39
CA ASN A 30 -2.61 -4.31 4.79
C ASN A 30 -2.80 -5.50 3.85
N SER A 31 -2.57 -5.30 2.54
CA SER A 31 -2.80 -6.34 1.53
C SER A 31 -1.90 -6.16 0.33
N ILE A 32 -1.41 -7.26 -0.24
CA ILE A 32 -0.61 -7.28 -1.46
C ILE A 32 -1.18 -8.36 -2.37
N ARG A 33 -1.49 -8.03 -3.62
CA ARG A 33 -2.08 -8.97 -4.59
C ARG A 33 -1.52 -8.75 -5.98
N PHE A 34 -1.07 -9.83 -6.62
CA PHE A 34 -0.86 -9.82 -8.07
C PHE A 34 -2.21 -9.78 -8.80
N ASN A 35 -2.22 -9.21 -10.00
CA ASN A 35 -3.30 -9.40 -10.95
C ASN A 35 -3.29 -10.83 -11.53
N GLN A 36 -4.29 -11.17 -12.33
CA GLN A 36 -4.58 -12.54 -12.78
C GLN A 36 -3.49 -13.14 -13.68
N ASP A 37 -2.78 -12.30 -14.45
CA ASP A 37 -1.71 -12.68 -15.37
C ASP A 37 -0.31 -12.40 -14.81
N GLY A 38 -0.21 -11.92 -13.57
CA GLY A 38 1.06 -11.64 -12.89
C GLY A 38 1.85 -10.46 -13.48
N SER A 39 1.24 -9.65 -14.35
CA SER A 39 1.88 -8.48 -14.98
C SER A 39 1.85 -7.22 -14.12
N SER A 40 1.06 -7.21 -13.04
CA SER A 40 1.02 -6.10 -12.09
C SER A 40 0.72 -6.54 -10.66
N LEU A 41 1.06 -5.68 -9.72
CA LEU A 41 0.89 -5.85 -8.28
C LEU A 41 0.10 -4.66 -7.73
N VAL A 42 -0.86 -4.92 -6.86
CA VAL A 42 -1.54 -3.88 -6.08
C VAL A 42 -1.19 -4.03 -4.61
N VAL A 43 -0.87 -2.90 -3.96
CA VAL A 43 -0.49 -2.81 -2.55
C VAL A 43 -1.46 -1.88 -1.86
N ALA A 44 -2.23 -2.41 -0.91
CA ALA A 44 -3.12 -1.66 -0.04
C ALA A 44 -2.44 -1.39 1.31
N SER A 45 -2.73 -0.23 1.88
CA SER A 45 -2.21 0.28 3.14
C SER A 45 -3.30 1.01 3.92
N GLN A 46 -2.96 1.48 5.12
CA GLN A 46 -3.86 2.33 5.90
C GLN A 46 -4.23 3.66 5.22
N GLU A 47 -3.43 4.15 4.28
CA GLU A 47 -3.66 5.44 3.62
C GLU A 47 -4.30 5.31 2.24
N GLY A 48 -4.46 4.09 1.73
CA GLY A 48 -5.02 3.82 0.40
C GLY A 48 -4.26 2.73 -0.31
N PHE A 49 -4.05 2.86 -1.62
CA PHE A 49 -3.40 1.80 -2.39
C PHE A 49 -2.57 2.31 -3.57
N ARG A 50 -1.62 1.47 -3.99
CA ARG A 50 -0.76 1.70 -5.15
C ARG A 50 -0.82 0.53 -6.11
N VAL A 51 -0.71 0.85 -7.39
CA VAL A 51 -0.58 -0.14 -8.46
C VAL A 51 0.82 -0.05 -9.04
N PHE A 52 1.46 -1.20 -9.15
CA PHE A 52 2.78 -1.38 -9.73
C PHE A 52 2.66 -2.28 -10.95
N ASP A 53 3.12 -1.81 -12.11
CA ASP A 53 3.31 -2.68 -13.27
C ASP A 53 4.69 -3.32 -13.18
N LEU A 54 4.76 -4.60 -13.57
CA LEU A 54 5.98 -5.40 -13.56
C LEU A 54 6.57 -5.39 -14.96
N SER A 55 7.73 -4.77 -15.10
CA SER A 55 8.49 -4.81 -16.35
C SER A 55 8.99 -6.23 -16.61
N SER A 56 9.00 -6.65 -17.87
CA SER A 56 9.68 -7.89 -18.30
C SER A 56 11.17 -7.90 -17.97
N THR A 57 11.78 -6.72 -17.75
CA THR A 57 13.16 -6.54 -17.33
C THR A 57 13.36 -6.54 -15.81
N GLY A 58 12.32 -6.83 -15.01
CA GLY A 58 12.41 -6.99 -13.55
C GLY A 58 12.24 -5.72 -12.72
N GLY A 59 11.87 -4.59 -13.34
CA GLY A 59 11.57 -3.34 -12.63
C GLY A 59 10.11 -3.23 -12.19
N LEU A 60 9.86 -2.61 -11.03
CA LEU A 60 8.53 -2.17 -10.60
C LEU A 60 8.32 -0.71 -10.99
N VAL A 61 7.24 -0.42 -11.71
CA VAL A 61 6.84 0.96 -12.05
C VAL A 61 5.52 1.28 -11.35
N ILE A 62 5.51 2.31 -10.51
CA ILE A 62 4.25 2.82 -9.93
C ILE A 62 3.44 3.47 -11.04
N THR A 63 2.27 2.93 -11.32
CA THR A 63 1.36 3.46 -12.35
C THR A 63 0.17 4.20 -11.76
N PHE A 64 -0.10 3.99 -10.47
CA PHE A 64 -1.16 4.68 -9.75
C PHE A 64 -0.85 4.73 -8.26
N ASP A 65 -1.09 5.88 -7.63
CA ASP A 65 -1.02 6.07 -6.18
C ASP A 65 -2.26 6.82 -5.72
N PHE A 66 -3.00 6.20 -4.81
CA PHE A 66 -4.21 6.74 -4.25
C PHE A 66 -4.11 6.76 -2.74
N SER A 67 -3.97 7.96 -2.18
CA SER A 67 -3.64 8.19 -0.78
C SER A 67 -4.78 8.85 0.02
N THR A 68 -6.02 8.77 -0.46
CA THR A 68 -7.18 9.43 0.16
C THR A 68 -8.27 8.46 0.65
N ILE A 69 -8.18 7.16 0.35
CA ILE A 69 -9.10 6.14 0.86
C ILE A 69 -8.42 5.54 2.09
N PRO A 70 -8.93 5.80 3.30
CA PRO A 70 -8.37 5.19 4.49
C PRO A 70 -8.69 3.68 4.54
N GLN A 71 -7.71 2.92 4.99
CA GLN A 71 -7.83 1.54 5.50
C GLN A 71 -8.36 0.52 4.49
N VAL A 72 -7.74 0.39 3.32
CA VAL A 72 -8.06 -0.69 2.38
C VAL A 72 -7.57 -2.03 2.96
N ILE A 73 -8.47 -3.04 3.05
CA ILE A 73 -8.17 -4.36 3.65
C ILE A 73 -8.16 -5.50 2.62
N HIS A 74 -8.97 -5.39 1.58
CA HIS A 74 -8.97 -6.31 0.45
C HIS A 74 -8.95 -5.52 -0.84
N ILE A 75 -8.14 -5.95 -1.80
CA ILE A 75 -8.00 -5.28 -3.07
C ILE A 75 -7.61 -6.26 -4.17
N GLN A 76 -8.14 -6.07 -5.37
CA GLN A 76 -7.67 -6.76 -6.56
C GLN A 76 -7.86 -5.91 -7.81
N ARG A 77 -6.84 -5.86 -8.66
CA ARG A 77 -6.90 -5.24 -9.98
C ARG A 77 -7.45 -6.23 -11.00
N LEU A 78 -8.26 -5.75 -11.94
CA LEU A 78 -8.68 -6.53 -13.09
C LEU A 78 -7.64 -6.42 -14.21
N TYR A 79 -6.80 -7.45 -14.37
CA TYR A 79 -5.69 -7.52 -15.31
C TYR A 79 -4.87 -6.21 -15.28
N SER A 80 -4.40 -5.73 -16.42
CA SER A 80 -3.76 -4.40 -16.55
C SER A 80 -4.75 -3.30 -16.96
N THR A 81 -6.02 -3.41 -16.52
CA THR A 81 -7.03 -2.39 -16.79
C THR A 81 -7.00 -1.26 -15.75
N ASN A 82 -7.84 -0.24 -15.95
CA ASN A 82 -8.08 0.82 -14.97
C ASN A 82 -9.16 0.44 -13.94
N LEU A 83 -9.57 -0.82 -13.83
CA LEU A 83 -10.57 -1.25 -12.85
C LEU A 83 -9.92 -1.99 -11.69
N THR A 84 -10.29 -1.57 -10.48
CA THR A 84 -9.87 -2.20 -9.22
C THR A 84 -11.08 -2.40 -8.34
N ALA A 85 -11.19 -3.56 -7.71
CA ALA A 85 -12.18 -3.85 -6.69
C ALA A 85 -11.52 -3.81 -5.32
N PHE A 86 -12.13 -3.14 -4.34
CA PHE A 86 -11.59 -3.05 -3.00
C PHE A 86 -12.67 -2.98 -1.93
N VAL A 87 -12.25 -3.25 -0.69
CA VAL A 87 -13.04 -3.17 0.54
C VAL A 87 -12.20 -2.44 1.59
N THR A 88 -12.84 -1.61 2.41
CA THR A 88 -12.18 -0.85 3.48
C THR A 88 -12.55 -1.41 4.86
N ALA A 89 -11.69 -1.19 5.85
CA ALA A 89 -11.99 -1.54 7.24
C ALA A 89 -13.17 -0.74 7.82
N ILE A 90 -13.44 0.45 7.26
CA ILE A 90 -14.54 1.33 7.68
C ILE A 90 -15.89 0.78 7.23
N GLU A 91 -15.94 0.18 6.03
CA GLU A 91 -17.15 -0.39 5.45
C GLU A 91 -16.85 -1.81 4.96
N PRO A 92 -16.60 -2.75 5.88
CA PRO A 92 -16.11 -4.09 5.53
C PRO A 92 -17.13 -4.92 4.75
N GLU A 93 -18.41 -4.59 4.80
CA GLU A 93 -19.48 -5.23 4.03
C GLU A 93 -19.69 -4.62 2.63
N THR A 94 -18.99 -3.53 2.28
CA THR A 94 -19.21 -2.79 1.04
C THR A 94 -18.08 -3.04 0.04
N LEU A 95 -18.42 -3.71 -1.07
CA LEU A 95 -17.54 -3.83 -2.23
C LEU A 95 -17.59 -2.53 -3.04
N LYS A 96 -16.42 -1.97 -3.36
CA LYS A 96 -16.28 -0.78 -4.21
C LYS A 96 -15.50 -1.13 -5.48
N ILE A 97 -16.04 -0.74 -6.64
CA ILE A 97 -15.35 -0.80 -7.93
C ILE A 97 -14.84 0.59 -8.27
N PHE A 98 -13.53 0.72 -8.38
CA PHE A 98 -12.82 1.96 -8.64
C PHE A 98 -12.26 2.03 -10.05
N ASN A 99 -12.35 3.19 -10.68
CA ASN A 99 -11.68 3.47 -11.94
C ASN A 99 -10.42 4.32 -11.70
N LEU A 100 -9.24 3.73 -11.90
CA LEU A 100 -7.93 4.37 -11.70
C LEU A 100 -7.76 5.64 -12.53
N ARG A 101 -8.23 5.63 -13.79
CA ARG A 101 -8.09 6.78 -14.69
C ARG A 101 -9.03 7.91 -14.32
N ARG A 102 -10.28 7.60 -13.97
CA ARG A 102 -11.30 8.59 -13.58
C ARG A 102 -11.16 9.02 -12.12
N ASN A 103 -10.35 8.31 -11.34
CA ASN A 103 -10.10 8.56 -9.93
C ASN A 103 -11.39 8.58 -9.09
N GLU A 104 -12.31 7.67 -9.38
CA GLU A 104 -13.62 7.62 -8.72
C GLU A 104 -14.14 6.19 -8.55
N VAL A 105 -15.02 6.02 -7.56
CA VAL A 105 -15.81 4.80 -7.38
C VAL A 105 -16.96 4.83 -8.38
N ILE A 106 -17.03 3.82 -9.25
CA ILE A 106 -18.06 3.71 -10.29
C ILE A 106 -19.23 2.83 -9.88
N CYS A 107 -19.05 1.97 -8.88
CA CYS A 107 -20.09 1.09 -8.39
C CYS A 107 -19.77 0.69 -6.95
N GLU A 108 -20.81 0.67 -6.12
CA GLU A 108 -20.75 0.16 -4.75
C GLU A 108 -21.85 -0.87 -4.56
N HIS A 109 -21.53 -1.97 -3.89
CA HIS A 109 -22.50 -2.99 -3.53
C HIS A 109 -22.29 -3.42 -2.08
N ARG A 110 -23.33 -3.27 -1.26
CA ARG A 110 -23.31 -3.61 0.15
C ARG A 110 -23.90 -4.99 0.38
N TYR A 111 -23.12 -5.84 1.04
CA TYR A 111 -23.55 -7.16 1.50
C TYR A 111 -24.13 -7.08 2.92
N ALA A 112 -24.82 -8.14 3.33
CA ALA A 112 -25.36 -8.24 4.69
C ALA A 112 -24.29 -8.53 5.77
N LYS A 113 -23.08 -8.90 5.35
CA LYS A 113 -21.98 -9.35 6.20
C LYS A 113 -20.64 -8.81 5.70
N PRO A 114 -19.63 -8.70 6.59
CA PRO A 114 -18.27 -8.36 6.21
C PRO A 114 -17.75 -9.27 5.10
N ILE A 115 -17.07 -8.66 4.13
CA ILE A 115 -16.37 -9.34 3.05
C ILE A 115 -14.99 -9.73 3.55
N ASN A 116 -14.68 -11.03 3.51
CA ASN A 116 -13.38 -11.56 3.94
C ASN A 116 -12.44 -11.84 2.75
N TRP A 117 -13.00 -11.94 1.55
CA TRP A 117 -12.23 -12.17 0.35
C TRP A 117 -12.98 -11.72 -0.91
N LEU A 118 -12.22 -11.31 -1.93
CA LEU A 118 -12.74 -11.00 -3.25
C LEU A 118 -11.84 -11.53 -4.36
N ALA A 119 -12.46 -11.84 -5.50
CA ALA A 119 -11.80 -12.02 -6.77
C ALA A 119 -12.59 -11.41 -7.93
N VAL A 120 -11.89 -10.97 -8.97
CA VAL A 120 -12.47 -10.36 -10.17
C VAL A 120 -11.91 -11.02 -11.43
N ASN A 121 -12.75 -11.09 -12.46
CA ASN A 121 -12.35 -11.34 -13.84
C ASN A 121 -13.19 -10.47 -14.79
N ARG A 122 -13.08 -10.67 -16.11
CA ARG A 122 -13.77 -9.81 -17.10
C ARG A 122 -15.29 -9.98 -17.13
N LEU A 123 -15.83 -11.03 -16.52
CA LEU A 123 -17.25 -11.38 -16.56
C LEU A 123 -17.91 -11.40 -15.18
N ARG A 124 -17.14 -11.59 -14.11
CA ARG A 124 -17.65 -11.87 -12.76
C ARG A 124 -16.79 -11.20 -11.70
N VAL A 125 -17.47 -10.77 -10.65
CA VAL A 125 -16.88 -10.46 -9.34
C VAL A 125 -17.38 -11.52 -8.37
N LEU A 126 -16.45 -12.18 -7.69
CA LEU A 126 -16.70 -13.17 -6.67
C LEU A 126 -16.35 -12.56 -5.31
N VAL A 127 -17.22 -12.75 -4.33
CA VAL A 127 -17.08 -12.24 -2.98
C VAL A 127 -17.37 -13.37 -2.01
N ALA A 128 -16.48 -13.58 -1.04
CA ALA A 128 -16.74 -14.43 0.11
C ALA A 128 -17.02 -13.52 1.31
N ALA A 129 -18.26 -13.56 1.79
CA ALA A 129 -18.66 -12.88 3.01
C ALA A 129 -18.69 -13.88 4.17
N GLU A 130 -18.53 -13.38 5.39
CA GLU A 130 -18.52 -14.21 6.58
C GLU A 130 -19.83 -15.00 6.74
N GLU A 131 -19.71 -16.32 6.92
CA GLU A 131 -20.83 -17.19 7.23
C GLU A 131 -21.00 -17.28 8.75
N LYS A 132 -22.27 -17.30 9.20
CA LYS A 132 -22.56 -17.52 10.62
C LYS A 132 -22.28 -18.99 10.93
N VAL A 133 -21.20 -19.29 11.65
CA VAL A 133 -21.08 -20.58 12.33
C VAL A 133 -22.11 -20.56 13.46
N VAL A 134 -23.26 -21.20 13.23
CA VAL A 134 -24.30 -21.43 14.25
C VAL A 134 -24.04 -22.75 14.93
#